data_AF-A0A161TNA9-F1
#
_entry.id   AF-A0A161TNA9-F1
#
_cell.length_a   1.000
_cell.length_b   1.000
_cell.length_c   1.000
_cell.angle_alpha   90.00
_cell.angle_beta   90.00
_cell.angle_gamma   90.00
#
_symmetry.space_group_name_H-M   'P 1'
#
loop_
_entity.id
_entity.type
_entity.pdbx_description
1 polymer ?
#
loop_
_entity_poly.entity_id
_entity_poly.type
_entity_poly.pdbx_seq_one_letter_code
_entity_poly.pdbx_strand_id
1 'polypeptide(L)'
;MKGRLMLVAVVVAAFAWYMIETAPAPRAVAEVGPAEAFTCAAPTETIGHQTTFTPPPAITRPVAGTVPEDFTPVEAVVCGEFTEGFVDADRSVKYYEWRYAGDFSEAIEQLNAPSARASLLPDDCSVYSMPMIPDMFLLDADGRAVEPMYPSSDCGVNLSGLFAVQDLPEVDRVEHTIRLTDDGIEALRGCSPEFAVPEPGPRTLEPNTLSFEGLCHFSLPGSGPVFRGVTNYGYDDNVTLADVMPALGPAPPCTQPATTVFTTIGHDFEAIERDRVRMLVELDGCRRVLADGFVPLGPLTDSLADQLAFSMP
;
A
#
# COMPACT_ATOMS: atom_id res chain seq x y z
N MET A 1 13.91 -60.83 -8.15
CA MET A 1 14.47 -60.12 -6.97
C MET A 1 15.50 -59.05 -7.32
N LYS A 2 16.53 -59.32 -8.15
CA LYS A 2 17.58 -58.33 -8.49
C LYS A 2 17.08 -56.98 -9.03
N GLY A 3 16.11 -56.98 -9.95
CA GLY A 3 15.58 -55.73 -10.53
C GLY A 3 14.83 -54.82 -9.55
N ARG A 4 14.14 -55.38 -8.55
CA ARG A 4 13.46 -54.58 -7.50
C ARG A 4 14.44 -53.91 -6.55
N LEU A 5 15.54 -54.61 -6.21
CA LEU A 5 16.56 -54.07 -5.32
C LEU A 5 17.31 -52.90 -5.97
N MET A 6 17.57 -53.00 -7.28
CA MET A 6 18.22 -51.94 -8.05
C MET A 6 17.32 -50.70 -8.19
N LEU A 7 16.03 -50.88 -8.44
CA LEU A 7 15.07 -49.76 -8.48
C LEU A 7 15.03 -49.01 -7.15
N VAL A 8 14.95 -49.72 -6.02
CA VAL A 8 14.94 -49.10 -4.69
C VAL A 8 16.22 -48.33 -4.43
N ALA A 9 17.38 -48.88 -4.77
CA ALA A 9 18.67 -48.19 -4.61
C ALA A 9 18.74 -46.89 -5.43
N VAL A 10 18.24 -46.90 -6.67
CA VAL A 10 18.20 -45.70 -7.53
C VAL A 10 17.27 -44.64 -6.95
N VAL A 11 16.07 -45.03 -6.49
CA VAL A 11 15.13 -44.09 -5.87
C VAL A 11 15.71 -43.47 -4.59
N VAL A 12 16.32 -44.27 -3.72
CA VAL A 12 16.96 -43.76 -2.49
C VAL A 12 18.12 -42.82 -2.81
N ALA A 13 18.96 -43.15 -3.80
CA ALA A 13 20.05 -42.28 -4.23
C ALA A 13 19.54 -40.96 -4.81
N ALA A 14 18.48 -41.00 -5.62
CA ALA A 14 17.84 -39.80 -6.18
C ALA A 14 17.22 -38.92 -5.07
N PHE A 15 16.55 -39.52 -4.09
CA PHE A 15 16.02 -38.79 -2.93
C PHE A 15 17.13 -38.19 -2.07
N ALA A 16 18.20 -38.93 -1.79
CA ALA A 16 19.32 -38.43 -1.00
C ALA A 16 20.05 -37.28 -1.72
N TRP A 17 20.28 -37.42 -3.03
CA TRP A 17 20.84 -36.36 -3.85
C TRP A 17 19.95 -35.12 -3.82
N TYR A 18 18.65 -35.29 -4.05
CA TYR A 18 17.68 -34.19 -3.97
C TYR A 18 17.72 -33.49 -2.61
N MET A 19 17.68 -34.24 -1.52
CA MET A 19 17.69 -33.67 -0.16
C MET A 19 18.95 -32.86 0.16
N ILE A 20 20.07 -33.15 -0.49
CA ILE A 20 21.33 -32.42 -0.34
C ILE A 20 21.33 -31.19 -1.25
N GLU A 21 20.96 -31.37 -2.53
CA GLU A 21 21.03 -30.32 -3.54
C GLU A 21 19.98 -29.22 -3.32
N THR A 22 18.82 -29.56 -2.75
CA THR A 22 17.76 -28.60 -2.41
C THR A 22 17.73 -28.23 -0.94
N ALA A 23 18.76 -28.57 -0.18
CA ALA A 23 18.90 -28.07 1.17
C ALA A 23 18.97 -26.54 1.12
N PRO A 24 18.11 -25.83 1.87
CA PRO A 24 18.10 -24.39 1.89
C PRO A 24 19.45 -23.91 2.42
N ALA A 25 20.00 -22.89 1.77
CA ALA A 25 21.24 -22.30 2.22
C ALA A 25 21.08 -21.82 3.68
N PRO A 26 22.07 -22.07 4.56
CA PRO A 26 22.02 -21.51 5.90
C PRO A 26 22.00 -19.99 5.80
N ARG A 27 21.10 -19.36 6.56
CA ARG A 27 21.05 -17.90 6.68
C ARG A 27 22.18 -17.45 7.58
N ALA A 28 22.85 -16.37 7.20
CA ALA A 28 23.88 -15.76 8.03
C ALA A 28 23.26 -15.19 9.31
N VAL A 29 24.05 -15.14 10.38
CA VAL A 29 23.67 -14.43 11.60
C VAL A 29 23.68 -12.94 11.31
N ALA A 30 22.63 -12.24 11.74
CA ALA A 30 22.50 -10.81 11.54
C ALA A 30 23.58 -10.05 12.33
N GLU A 31 24.06 -8.96 11.75
CA GLU A 31 24.98 -8.06 12.44
C GLU A 31 24.22 -7.18 13.44
N VAL A 32 24.72 -7.12 14.67
CA VAL A 32 24.18 -6.23 15.70
C VAL A 32 24.85 -4.87 15.57
N GLY A 33 24.05 -3.81 15.44
CA GLY A 33 24.53 -2.44 15.36
C GLY A 33 23.90 -1.52 16.41
N PRO A 34 24.30 -0.25 16.43
CA PRO A 34 23.65 0.73 17.29
C PRO A 34 22.23 1.03 16.77
N ALA A 35 21.27 1.27 17.67
CA ALA A 35 19.86 1.47 17.30
C ALA A 35 19.65 2.62 16.30
N GLU A 36 20.46 3.69 16.38
CA GLU A 36 20.40 4.82 15.44
C GLU A 36 20.79 4.48 13.99
N ALA A 37 21.35 3.29 13.74
CA ALA A 37 21.57 2.77 12.38
C ALA A 37 20.28 2.21 11.75
N PHE A 38 19.21 2.04 12.54
CA PHE A 38 17.95 1.47 12.14
C PHE A 38 16.85 2.53 12.25
N THR A 39 16.40 2.99 11.10
CA THR A 39 15.31 3.96 10.97
C THR A 39 14.32 3.46 9.94
N CYS A 40 13.03 3.62 10.20
CA CYS A 40 12.02 3.33 9.20
C CYS A 40 12.22 4.18 7.95
N ALA A 41 12.39 3.51 6.81
CA ALA A 41 12.37 4.16 5.52
C ALA A 41 10.95 4.66 5.21
N ALA A 42 10.85 5.65 4.31
CA ALA A 42 9.55 6.01 3.77
C ALA A 42 8.97 4.83 2.95
N PRO A 43 7.64 4.65 2.93
CA PRO A 43 6.95 3.65 2.11
C PRO A 43 7.49 3.56 0.69
N THR A 44 7.75 2.36 0.19
CA THR A 44 8.41 2.16 -1.11
C THR A 44 7.60 2.71 -2.28
N GLU A 45 6.28 2.72 -2.17
CA GLU A 45 5.36 3.34 -3.15
C GLU A 45 5.63 4.84 -3.36
N THR A 46 6.21 5.52 -2.38
CA THR A 46 6.45 6.97 -2.42
C THR A 46 7.82 7.30 -3.03
N ILE A 47 8.67 6.31 -3.26
CA ILE A 47 10.01 6.52 -3.84
C ILE A 47 9.87 7.14 -5.24
N GLY A 48 10.54 8.27 -5.45
CA GLY A 48 10.45 9.04 -6.71
C GLY A 48 9.27 10.01 -6.76
N HIS A 49 8.36 9.98 -5.78
CA HIS A 49 7.17 10.84 -5.72
C HIS A 49 7.24 11.87 -4.59
N GLN A 50 8.32 11.91 -3.82
CA GLN A 50 8.53 12.84 -2.71
C GLN A 50 9.14 14.18 -3.17
N THR A 51 8.70 15.28 -2.58
CA THR A 51 9.31 16.62 -2.77
C THR A 51 10.54 16.82 -1.89
N THR A 52 10.56 16.18 -0.72
CA THR A 52 11.68 16.23 0.23
C THR A 52 12.44 14.92 0.18
N PHE A 53 13.68 14.97 -0.28
CA PHE A 53 14.58 13.82 -0.19
C PHE A 53 15.11 13.72 1.24
N THR A 54 14.74 12.67 1.97
CA THR A 54 15.39 12.35 3.24
C THR A 54 16.82 11.88 2.93
N PRO A 55 17.86 12.59 3.40
CA PRO A 55 19.22 12.14 3.18
C PRO A 55 19.40 10.74 3.77
N PRO A 56 20.17 9.86 3.12
CA PRO A 56 20.42 8.53 3.66
C PRO A 56 21.04 8.65 5.06
N PRO A 57 20.75 7.70 5.96
CA PRO A 57 21.28 7.73 7.31
C PRO A 57 22.82 7.80 7.27
N ALA A 58 23.39 8.58 8.20
CA ALA A 58 24.84 8.75 8.29
C ALA A 58 25.58 7.45 8.67
N ILE A 59 24.85 6.47 9.21
CA ILE A 59 25.33 5.16 9.61
C ILE A 59 24.73 4.14 8.65
N THR A 60 25.59 3.30 8.07
CA THR A 60 25.14 2.19 7.22
C THR A 60 24.42 1.15 8.07
N ARG A 61 23.25 0.71 7.61
CA ARG A 61 22.50 -0.35 8.29
C ARG A 61 23.33 -1.66 8.29
N PRO A 62 23.49 -2.32 9.45
CA PRO A 62 24.14 -3.62 9.53
C PRO A 62 23.45 -4.69 8.67
N VAL A 63 24.17 -5.76 8.33
CA VAL A 63 23.63 -6.83 7.47
C VAL A 63 22.56 -7.65 8.20
N ALA A 64 21.39 -7.78 7.58
CA ALA A 64 20.28 -8.59 8.08
C ALA A 64 20.58 -10.11 8.04
N GLY A 65 19.90 -10.88 8.89
CA GLY A 65 20.13 -12.32 9.04
C GLY A 65 19.27 -12.99 10.12
N THR A 66 19.70 -14.13 10.67
CA THR A 66 19.07 -14.73 11.86
C THR A 66 19.42 -13.94 13.12
N VAL A 67 18.48 -13.81 14.05
CA VAL A 67 18.70 -13.17 15.35
C VAL A 67 19.79 -13.95 16.12
N PRO A 68 20.87 -13.28 16.58
CA PRO A 68 21.93 -13.93 17.36
C PRO A 68 21.41 -14.55 18.66
N GLU A 69 21.99 -15.68 19.10
CA GLU A 69 21.58 -16.38 20.33
C GLU A 69 21.81 -15.54 21.61
N ASP A 70 22.76 -14.61 21.57
CA ASP A 70 23.09 -13.69 22.67
C ASP A 70 22.34 -12.34 22.59
N PHE A 71 21.48 -12.16 21.60
CA PHE A 71 20.64 -10.96 21.47
C PHE A 71 19.30 -11.18 22.18
N THR A 72 19.03 -10.41 23.22
CA THR A 72 17.76 -10.47 23.97
C THR A 72 16.94 -9.21 23.70
N PRO A 73 15.93 -9.28 22.81
CA PRO A 73 15.12 -8.12 22.48
C PRO A 73 14.21 -7.75 23.65
N VAL A 74 14.06 -6.44 23.86
CA VAL A 74 13.09 -5.84 24.78
C VAL A 74 12.00 -5.09 24.04
N GLU A 75 12.24 -4.75 22.78
CA GLU A 75 11.31 -4.05 21.91
C GLU A 75 11.50 -4.50 20.45
N ALA A 76 10.44 -4.41 19.65
CA ALA A 76 10.50 -4.54 18.20
C ALA A 76 9.86 -3.32 17.57
N VAL A 77 10.47 -2.85 16.48
CA VAL A 77 9.96 -1.79 15.63
C VAL A 77 9.49 -2.40 14.32
N VAL A 78 8.26 -2.11 13.92
CA VAL A 78 7.70 -2.47 12.60
C VAL A 78 7.35 -1.18 11.86
N CYS A 79 7.87 -1.05 10.64
CA CYS A 79 7.67 0.13 9.81
C CYS A 79 6.44 -0.03 8.90
N GLY A 80 5.67 1.06 8.77
CA GLY A 80 4.56 1.17 7.83
C GLY A 80 5.02 1.01 6.39
N GLU A 81 4.46 -0.01 5.74
CA GLU A 81 4.67 -0.29 4.32
C GLU A 81 4.01 0.72 3.40
N PHE A 82 2.87 1.23 3.84
CA PHE A 82 2.00 2.10 3.07
C PHE A 82 1.79 3.42 3.80
N THR A 83 1.59 4.46 3.01
CA THR A 83 1.02 5.71 3.50
C THR A 83 -0.48 5.53 3.77
N GLU A 84 -1.01 6.29 4.73
CA GLU A 84 -2.46 6.37 4.90
C GLU A 84 -3.13 6.83 3.61
N GLY A 85 -4.35 6.35 3.34
CA GLY A 85 -5.12 6.71 2.14
C GLY A 85 -5.56 8.18 2.04
N PHE A 86 -5.05 9.05 2.92
CA PHE A 86 -5.35 10.47 2.97
C PHE A 86 -4.14 11.30 2.53
N VAL A 87 -4.41 12.45 1.95
CA VAL A 87 -3.41 13.48 1.66
C VAL A 87 -3.93 14.79 2.21
N ASP A 88 -3.13 15.50 2.99
CA ASP A 88 -3.52 16.81 3.54
C ASP A 88 -3.53 17.91 2.46
N ALA A 89 -4.12 19.06 2.78
CA ALA A 89 -4.18 20.22 1.87
C ALA A 89 -2.78 20.72 1.44
N ASP A 90 -1.77 20.50 2.26
CA ASP A 90 -0.39 20.82 1.93
C ASP A 90 0.34 19.63 1.27
N ARG A 91 -0.35 18.61 0.78
CA ARG A 91 0.25 17.44 0.09
C ARG A 91 1.07 16.53 1.01
N SER A 92 0.93 16.65 2.33
CA SER A 92 1.51 15.66 3.23
C SER A 92 0.70 14.38 3.28
N VAL A 93 1.42 13.27 3.45
CA VAL A 93 0.87 11.97 3.77
C VAL A 93 1.59 11.43 5.00
N LYS A 94 0.90 10.57 5.74
CA LYS A 94 1.39 9.97 6.97
C LYS A 94 1.70 8.51 6.77
N TYR A 95 2.68 8.02 7.51
CA TYR A 95 2.93 6.60 7.73
C TYR A 95 3.42 6.41 9.17
N TYR A 96 3.38 5.19 9.67
CA TYR A 96 3.64 4.93 11.08
C TYR A 96 4.80 3.97 11.29
N GLU A 97 5.40 4.10 12.46
CA GLU A 97 6.32 3.15 13.06
C GLU A 97 5.65 2.64 14.33
N TRP A 98 5.44 1.32 14.44
CA TRP A 98 4.85 0.70 15.62
C TRP A 98 5.91 0.04 16.48
N ARG A 99 5.79 0.22 17.79
CA ARG A 99 6.69 -0.36 18.78
C ARG A 99 5.95 -1.38 19.62
N TYR A 100 6.49 -2.59 19.67
CA TYR A 100 5.93 -3.71 20.39
C TYR A 100 6.89 -4.15 21.48
N ALA A 101 6.37 -4.56 22.63
CA ALA A 101 7.19 -5.13 23.70
C ALA A 101 6.47 -6.29 24.39
N GLY A 102 7.24 -7.29 24.80
CA GLY A 102 6.69 -8.49 25.44
C GLY A 102 7.66 -9.66 25.41
N ASP A 103 7.10 -10.87 25.38
CA ASP A 103 7.88 -12.10 25.24
C ASP A 103 8.13 -12.39 23.75
N PHE A 104 9.34 -12.13 23.28
CA PHE A 104 9.75 -12.36 21.90
C PHE A 104 10.14 -13.81 21.59
N SER A 105 9.98 -14.76 22.52
CA SER A 105 10.44 -16.14 22.34
C SER A 105 9.86 -16.79 21.08
N GLU A 106 8.55 -16.66 20.87
CA GLU A 106 7.87 -17.19 19.68
C GLU A 106 8.33 -16.48 18.40
N ALA A 107 8.40 -15.15 18.43
CA ALA A 107 8.87 -14.37 17.29
C ALA A 107 10.29 -14.77 16.87
N ILE A 108 11.22 -14.90 17.83
CA ILE A 108 12.61 -15.32 17.56
C ILE A 108 12.64 -16.74 17.00
N GLU A 109 11.88 -17.68 17.57
CA GLU A 109 11.80 -19.05 17.05
C GLU A 109 11.38 -19.05 15.58
N GLN A 110 10.34 -18.30 15.23
CA GLN A 110 9.86 -18.19 13.84
C GLN A 110 10.86 -17.46 12.92
N LEU A 111 11.47 -16.37 13.37
CA LEU A 111 12.46 -15.61 12.59
C LEU A 111 13.72 -16.42 12.35
N ASN A 112 14.13 -17.28 13.29
CA ASN A 112 15.29 -18.15 13.18
C ASN A 112 14.98 -19.54 12.58
N ALA A 113 13.70 -19.83 12.30
CA ALA A 113 13.30 -21.09 11.69
C ALA A 113 14.05 -21.34 10.36
N PRO A 114 14.39 -22.59 10.02
CA PRO A 114 14.98 -22.89 8.73
C PRO A 114 14.09 -22.42 7.58
N SER A 115 14.70 -21.92 6.51
CA SER A 115 13.97 -21.69 5.27
C SER A 115 13.45 -23.01 4.68
N ALA A 116 12.34 -22.96 3.96
CA ALA A 116 11.81 -24.14 3.27
C ALA A 116 12.72 -24.56 2.11
N ARG A 117 12.67 -25.86 1.77
CA ARG A 117 13.37 -26.40 0.61
C ARG A 117 12.58 -26.06 -0.65
N ALA A 118 13.23 -25.72 -1.75
CA ALA A 118 12.52 -25.60 -3.04
C ALA A 118 11.78 -26.91 -3.37
N SER A 119 10.47 -26.85 -3.63
CA SER A 119 9.66 -28.02 -3.94
C SER A 119 10.06 -28.68 -5.28
N LEU A 120 9.92 -30.02 -5.36
CA LEU A 120 10.11 -30.80 -6.60
C LEU A 120 9.04 -30.52 -7.65
N LEU A 121 7.86 -30.15 -7.19
CA LEU A 121 6.73 -29.75 -8.00
C LEU A 121 6.51 -28.30 -7.63
N PRO A 122 6.89 -27.33 -8.48
CA PRO A 122 6.57 -25.94 -8.21
C PRO A 122 5.04 -25.89 -8.09
N ASP A 123 4.55 -25.71 -6.86
CA ASP A 123 3.16 -25.37 -6.66
C ASP A 123 2.90 -24.08 -7.43
N ASP A 124 1.68 -23.92 -7.92
CA ASP A 124 1.24 -22.72 -8.63
C ASP A 124 1.11 -21.59 -7.60
N CYS A 125 2.25 -21.14 -7.06
CA CYS A 125 2.33 -20.00 -6.17
C CYS A 125 1.83 -18.82 -6.99
N SER A 126 0.62 -18.36 -6.70
CA SER A 126 0.02 -17.24 -7.41
C SER A 126 0.93 -16.03 -7.21
N VAL A 127 1.67 -15.66 -8.25
CA VAL A 127 2.59 -14.51 -8.27
C VAL A 127 1.88 -13.16 -8.04
N TYR A 128 0.56 -13.16 -7.92
CA TYR A 128 -0.28 -11.98 -7.82
C TYR A 128 -0.32 -11.32 -6.42
N SER A 129 0.32 -11.88 -5.40
CA SER A 129 0.24 -11.31 -4.05
C SER A 129 1.44 -11.68 -3.19
N MET A 130 2.66 -11.38 -3.62
CA MET A 130 3.76 -11.31 -2.65
C MET A 130 3.47 -10.08 -1.78
N PRO A 131 3.21 -10.24 -0.47
CA PRO A 131 2.99 -9.10 0.39
C PRO A 131 4.24 -8.21 0.35
N MET A 132 4.04 -6.90 0.39
CA MET A 132 5.14 -6.03 0.78
C MET A 132 5.60 -6.49 2.17
N ILE A 133 6.91 -6.49 2.36
CA ILE A 133 7.51 -6.95 3.62
C ILE A 133 7.87 -5.68 4.38
N PRO A 134 7.35 -5.48 5.58
CA PRO A 134 7.68 -4.30 6.34
C PRO A 134 9.13 -4.42 6.80
N ASP A 135 9.82 -3.29 6.81
CA ASP A 135 11.05 -3.16 7.58
C ASP A 135 10.73 -3.47 9.04
N MET A 136 11.49 -4.37 9.65
CA MET A 136 11.36 -4.71 11.06
C MET A 136 12.73 -4.85 11.68
N PHE A 137 12.92 -4.35 12.90
CA PHE A 137 14.14 -4.56 13.66
C PHE A 137 13.84 -4.73 15.15
N LEU A 138 14.68 -5.50 15.82
CA LEU A 138 14.56 -5.78 17.24
C LEU A 138 15.59 -4.94 18.00
N LEU A 139 15.21 -4.40 19.16
CA LEU A 139 16.06 -3.61 20.03
C LEU A 139 16.29 -4.33 21.35
N ASP A 140 17.51 -4.26 21.88
CA ASP A 140 17.83 -4.74 23.23
C ASP A 140 17.93 -3.61 24.26
N ALA A 141 18.10 -3.99 25.53
CA ALA A 141 18.21 -3.05 26.64
C ALA A 141 19.48 -2.17 26.60
N ASP A 142 20.48 -2.55 25.80
CA ASP A 142 21.75 -1.84 25.66
C ASP A 142 21.70 -0.79 24.54
N GLY A 143 20.54 -0.62 23.88
CA GLY A 143 20.38 0.31 22.76
C GLY A 143 21.01 -0.20 21.47
N ARG A 144 21.20 -1.52 21.35
CA ARG A 144 21.62 -2.18 20.11
C ARG A 144 20.38 -2.69 19.37
N ALA A 145 20.51 -2.85 18.07
CA ALA A 145 19.45 -3.37 17.24
C ALA A 145 19.95 -4.37 16.20
N VAL A 146 19.03 -5.19 15.71
CA VAL A 146 19.25 -6.20 14.69
C VAL A 146 18.07 -6.27 13.74
N GLU A 147 18.34 -6.36 12.44
CA GLU A 147 17.32 -6.59 11.40
C GLU A 147 17.25 -8.08 11.08
N PRO A 148 16.16 -8.78 11.45
CA PRO A 148 15.98 -10.16 11.06
C PRO A 148 15.60 -10.26 9.59
N MET A 149 16.24 -11.20 8.89
CA MET A 149 15.80 -11.63 7.56
C MET A 149 14.71 -12.68 7.72
N TYR A 150 13.61 -12.60 6.96
CA TYR A 150 12.56 -13.62 7.01
C TYR A 150 13.02 -14.95 6.39
N PRO A 151 12.67 -16.11 6.96
CA PRO A 151 12.92 -17.41 6.31
C PRO A 151 12.16 -17.46 4.97
N SER A 152 12.73 -18.05 3.92
CA SER A 152 11.94 -18.30 2.71
C SER A 152 10.98 -19.47 2.92
N SER A 153 9.84 -19.42 2.22
CA SER A 153 8.87 -20.50 2.10
C SER A 153 8.78 -20.95 0.63
N ASP A 154 8.03 -22.02 0.35
CA ASP A 154 7.84 -22.51 -1.02
C ASP A 154 7.18 -21.47 -1.95
N CYS A 155 6.46 -20.49 -1.38
CA CYS A 155 5.76 -19.43 -2.10
C CYS A 155 6.21 -18.00 -1.73
N GLY A 156 7.42 -17.81 -1.18
CA GLY A 156 7.97 -16.48 -0.91
C GLY A 156 8.70 -16.42 0.41
N VAL A 157 8.28 -15.50 1.29
CA VAL A 157 8.82 -15.37 2.65
C VAL A 157 7.83 -15.89 3.68
N ASN A 158 8.34 -16.38 4.80
CA ASN A 158 7.57 -16.77 5.96
C ASN A 158 7.49 -15.57 6.93
N LEU A 159 6.30 -14.98 7.03
CA LEU A 159 6.04 -13.82 7.89
C LEU A 159 5.55 -14.19 9.30
N SER A 160 5.54 -15.48 9.70
CA SER A 160 5.09 -15.89 11.04
C SER A 160 5.81 -15.15 12.17
N GLY A 161 7.10 -14.82 11.99
CA GLY A 161 7.85 -14.04 12.96
C GLY A 161 7.36 -12.59 13.10
N LEU A 162 6.95 -11.96 12.00
CA LEU A 162 6.35 -10.62 12.01
C LEU A 162 4.99 -10.65 12.71
N PHE A 163 4.13 -11.62 12.38
CA PHE A 163 2.82 -11.74 13.01
C PHE A 163 2.94 -12.00 14.51
N ALA A 164 3.89 -12.84 14.94
CA ALA A 164 4.18 -13.05 16.36
C ALA A 164 4.64 -11.77 17.07
N VAL A 165 5.38 -10.87 16.39
CA VAL A 165 5.70 -9.54 16.93
C VAL A 165 4.45 -8.66 17.04
N GLN A 166 3.61 -8.64 16.00
CA GLN A 166 2.40 -7.81 15.95
C GLN A 166 1.31 -8.26 16.93
N ASP A 167 1.34 -9.51 17.37
CA ASP A 167 0.47 -10.05 18.42
C ASP A 167 0.89 -9.61 19.84
N LEU A 168 2.10 -9.04 19.99
CA LEU A 168 2.54 -8.46 21.26
C LEU A 168 1.84 -7.13 21.54
N PRO A 169 1.80 -6.68 22.81
CA PRO A 169 1.32 -5.34 23.14
C PRO A 169 2.08 -4.24 22.39
N GLU A 170 1.36 -3.40 21.65
CA GLU A 170 1.84 -2.10 21.18
C GLU A 170 2.10 -1.21 22.40
N VAL A 171 3.34 -0.73 22.54
CA VAL A 171 3.77 0.13 23.65
C VAL A 171 3.97 1.57 23.24
N ASP A 172 4.21 1.83 21.95
CA ASP A 172 4.35 3.16 21.39
C ASP A 172 4.09 3.15 19.88
N ARG A 173 3.83 4.34 19.32
CA ARG A 173 3.64 4.55 17.89
C ARG A 173 4.14 5.92 17.50
N VAL A 174 5.02 5.97 16.49
CA VAL A 174 5.55 7.21 15.94
C VAL A 174 4.88 7.49 14.60
N GLU A 175 4.37 8.71 14.45
CA GLU A 175 3.85 9.21 13.17
C GLU A 175 4.98 9.89 12.40
N HIS A 176 5.12 9.52 11.13
CA HIS A 176 6.01 10.17 10.18
C HIS A 176 5.21 10.89 9.11
N THR A 177 5.76 11.99 8.61
CA THR A 177 5.13 12.80 7.57
C THR A 177 6.11 13.02 6.43
N ILE A 178 5.63 12.80 5.20
CA ILE A 178 6.35 13.12 3.97
C ILE A 178 5.44 13.95 3.06
N ARG A 179 6.03 14.73 2.16
CA ARG A 179 5.29 15.56 1.22
C ARG A 179 5.43 15.03 -0.19
N LEU A 180 4.30 14.73 -0.82
CA LEU A 180 4.24 14.23 -2.19
C LEU A 180 4.32 15.37 -3.22
N THR A 181 4.79 15.01 -4.41
CA THR A 181 4.68 15.80 -5.64
C THR A 181 3.27 15.69 -6.20
N ASP A 182 2.88 16.62 -7.07
CA ASP A 182 1.55 16.61 -7.68
C ASP A 182 1.34 15.37 -8.57
N ASP A 183 2.37 15.00 -9.36
CA ASP A 183 2.42 13.75 -10.12
C ASP A 183 2.36 12.52 -9.20
N GLY A 184 2.97 12.60 -8.01
CA GLY A 184 2.91 11.55 -7.00
C GLY A 184 1.52 11.33 -6.42
N ILE A 185 0.78 12.42 -6.15
CA ILE A 185 -0.63 12.33 -5.74
C ILE A 185 -1.46 11.72 -6.86
N GLU A 186 -1.25 12.14 -8.11
CA GLU A 186 -1.97 11.57 -9.26
C GLU A 186 -1.70 10.08 -9.43
N ALA A 187 -0.44 9.66 -9.33
CA ALA A 187 -0.04 8.27 -9.49
C ALA A 187 -0.50 7.36 -8.33
N LEU A 188 -0.45 7.85 -7.08
CA LEU A 188 -0.73 7.04 -5.89
C LEU A 188 -2.17 7.12 -5.41
N ARG A 189 -2.92 8.14 -5.80
CA ARG A 189 -4.30 8.38 -5.36
C ARG A 189 -5.31 8.48 -6.49
N GLY A 190 -4.90 8.39 -7.75
CA GLY A 190 -5.80 8.40 -8.90
C GLY A 190 -6.65 9.68 -9.03
N CYS A 191 -6.14 10.82 -8.57
CA CYS A 191 -6.75 12.13 -8.76
C CYS A 191 -5.67 13.21 -8.87
N SER A 192 -5.96 14.30 -9.58
CA SER A 192 -4.97 15.37 -9.76
C SER A 192 -5.17 16.49 -8.71
N PRO A 193 -4.12 16.92 -7.99
CA PRO A 193 -4.20 18.10 -7.13
C PRO A 193 -4.16 19.42 -7.94
N GLU A 194 -3.96 19.33 -9.27
CA GLU A 194 -4.16 20.44 -10.19
C GLU A 194 -5.62 20.51 -10.64
N PHE A 195 -6.28 21.62 -10.34
CA PHE A 195 -7.69 21.78 -10.70
C PHE A 195 -7.87 22.06 -12.19
N ALA A 196 -8.62 21.19 -12.86
CA ALA A 196 -9.10 21.39 -14.23
C ALA A 196 -10.58 21.03 -14.32
N VAL A 197 -11.36 21.86 -15.02
CA VAL A 197 -12.77 21.57 -15.29
C VAL A 197 -12.85 20.68 -16.52
N PRO A 198 -13.47 19.49 -16.44
CA PRO A 198 -13.62 18.61 -17.61
C PRO A 198 -14.42 19.28 -18.72
N GLU A 199 -14.08 18.97 -19.97
CA GLU A 199 -14.78 19.44 -21.17
C GLU A 199 -15.92 18.47 -21.52
N PRO A 200 -17.20 18.86 -21.37
CA PRO A 200 -18.32 17.97 -21.67
C PRO A 200 -18.37 17.60 -23.16
N GLY A 201 -18.84 16.39 -23.45
CA GLY A 201 -18.98 15.90 -24.82
C GLY A 201 -20.24 15.07 -25.05
N PRO A 202 -20.36 14.44 -26.23
CA PRO A 202 -21.58 13.76 -26.64
C PRO A 202 -21.66 12.30 -26.17
N ARG A 203 -20.60 11.72 -25.58
CA ARG A 203 -20.60 10.32 -25.18
C ARG A 203 -21.48 10.09 -23.96
N THR A 204 -22.25 9.00 -23.97
CA THR A 204 -22.97 8.56 -22.77
C THR A 204 -22.03 7.72 -21.92
N LEU A 205 -22.09 7.92 -20.60
CA LEU A 205 -21.33 7.12 -19.67
C LEU A 205 -22.10 5.84 -19.36
N GLU A 206 -21.59 4.68 -19.74
CA GLU A 206 -22.23 3.39 -19.42
C GLU A 206 -21.83 2.90 -18.02
N PRO A 207 -22.72 2.17 -17.31
CA PRO A 207 -22.39 1.55 -16.03
C PRO A 207 -21.15 0.64 -16.12
N ASN A 208 -20.27 0.69 -15.12
CA ASN A 208 -19.04 -0.14 -15.02
C ASN A 208 -17.94 0.17 -16.05
N THR A 209 -18.04 1.27 -16.80
CA THR A 209 -16.98 1.68 -17.74
C THR A 209 -15.80 2.35 -17.06
N LEU A 210 -15.95 2.81 -15.81
CA LEU A 210 -14.92 3.53 -15.07
C LEU A 210 -14.64 2.88 -13.72
N SER A 211 -13.35 2.72 -13.40
CA SER A 211 -12.86 2.50 -12.03
C SER A 211 -12.24 3.78 -11.49
N PHE A 212 -12.47 4.08 -10.21
CA PHE A 212 -11.94 5.26 -9.52
C PHE A 212 -11.08 4.83 -8.34
N GLU A 213 -9.98 5.53 -8.10
CA GLU A 213 -9.02 5.14 -7.04
C GLU A 213 -9.04 6.13 -5.86
N GLY A 214 -9.20 7.44 -6.10
CA GLY A 214 -9.31 8.43 -5.03
C GLY A 214 -9.96 9.76 -5.45
N LEU A 215 -10.22 10.61 -4.46
CA LEU A 215 -10.97 11.86 -4.61
C LEU A 215 -10.14 13.05 -4.12
N CYS A 216 -9.79 13.96 -5.04
CA CYS A 216 -9.10 15.21 -4.73
C CYS A 216 -10.14 16.30 -4.44
N HIS A 217 -10.02 16.91 -3.25
CA HIS A 217 -10.97 17.88 -2.72
C HIS A 217 -10.57 19.30 -3.11
N PHE A 218 -11.54 20.09 -3.59
CA PHE A 218 -11.31 21.50 -3.88
C PHE A 218 -12.43 22.38 -3.32
N SER A 219 -12.00 23.51 -2.76
CA SER A 219 -12.88 24.67 -2.56
C SER A 219 -12.67 25.63 -3.73
N LEU A 220 -13.76 26.22 -4.24
CA LEU A 220 -13.74 27.17 -5.35
C LEU A 220 -14.16 28.58 -4.87
N PRO A 221 -13.38 29.24 -4.00
CA PRO A 221 -13.63 30.64 -3.68
C PRO A 221 -13.44 31.52 -4.93
N GLY A 222 -13.99 32.74 -4.92
CA GLY A 222 -13.86 33.67 -6.04
C GLY A 222 -12.41 34.07 -6.41
N SER A 223 -11.42 33.70 -5.59
CA SER A 223 -9.99 33.89 -5.85
C SER A 223 -9.34 32.76 -6.67
N GLY A 224 -10.05 31.66 -6.93
CA GLY A 224 -9.54 30.49 -7.64
C GLY A 224 -9.60 29.20 -6.80
N PRO A 225 -9.37 28.04 -7.44
CA PRO A 225 -9.46 26.73 -6.78
C PRO A 225 -8.39 26.56 -5.68
N VAL A 226 -8.78 25.97 -4.56
CA VAL A 226 -7.93 25.66 -3.43
C VAL A 226 -8.03 24.17 -3.16
N PHE A 227 -6.94 23.44 -3.36
CA PHE A 227 -6.82 22.04 -2.99
C PHE A 227 -6.93 21.88 -1.47
N ARG A 228 -7.74 20.91 -1.03
CA ARG A 228 -8.06 20.67 0.38
C ARG A 228 -7.56 19.31 0.88
N GLY A 229 -7.08 18.45 -0.01
CA GLY A 229 -6.57 17.12 0.32
C GLY A 229 -7.12 16.03 -0.59
N VAL A 230 -6.76 14.79 -0.28
CA VAL A 230 -7.29 13.58 -0.93
C VAL A 230 -7.89 12.66 0.11
N THR A 231 -8.97 11.98 -0.27
CA THR A 231 -9.55 10.87 0.47
C THR A 231 -9.65 9.66 -0.46
N ASN A 232 -9.26 8.48 0.00
CA ASN A 232 -9.49 7.24 -0.75
C ASN A 232 -10.92 6.72 -0.56
N TYR A 233 -11.39 5.96 -1.54
CA TYR A 233 -12.52 5.05 -1.32
C TYR A 233 -12.06 3.96 -0.36
N GLY A 234 -12.51 4.00 0.90
CA GLY A 234 -12.30 2.88 1.81
C GLY A 234 -12.93 1.62 1.21
N TYR A 235 -12.19 0.50 1.27
CA TYR A 235 -12.62 -0.78 0.70
C TYR A 235 -13.91 -1.35 1.30
N ASP A 236 -14.28 -0.93 2.52
CA ASP A 236 -15.28 -1.66 3.31
C ASP A 236 -16.65 -0.99 3.51
N ASP A 237 -16.88 0.29 3.19
CA ASP A 237 -18.18 0.92 3.54
C ASP A 237 -18.66 2.11 2.67
N ASN A 238 -17.98 2.45 1.57
CA ASN A 238 -18.31 3.68 0.82
C ASN A 238 -19.09 3.40 -0.47
N VAL A 239 -20.21 4.13 -0.65
CA VAL A 239 -20.87 4.27 -1.96
C VAL A 239 -19.86 4.83 -2.95
N THR A 240 -19.49 4.03 -3.96
CA THR A 240 -18.55 4.49 -4.98
C THR A 240 -19.26 5.37 -6.00
N LEU A 241 -18.52 6.25 -6.67
CA LEU A 241 -19.09 7.00 -7.79
C LEU A 241 -19.60 6.04 -8.89
N ALA A 242 -18.97 4.87 -9.03
CA ALA A 242 -19.41 3.81 -9.93
C ALA A 242 -20.80 3.24 -9.58
N ASP A 243 -21.16 3.17 -8.30
CA ASP A 243 -22.50 2.71 -7.86
C ASP A 243 -23.60 3.76 -8.15
N VAL A 244 -23.22 5.03 -8.11
CA VAL A 244 -24.14 6.16 -8.25
C VAL A 244 -24.45 6.47 -9.69
N MET A 245 -23.40 6.59 -10.52
CA MET A 245 -23.52 7.13 -11.87
C MET A 245 -24.61 6.46 -12.71
N PRO A 246 -24.82 5.12 -12.64
CA PRO A 246 -25.89 4.46 -13.37
C PRO A 246 -27.30 4.97 -13.06
N ALA A 247 -27.51 5.54 -11.87
CA ALA A 247 -28.79 6.09 -11.45
C ALA A 247 -28.99 7.56 -11.87
N LEU A 248 -27.96 8.23 -12.37
CA LEU A 248 -28.03 9.63 -12.79
C LEU A 248 -28.49 9.76 -14.25
N GLY A 249 -29.42 10.67 -14.51
CA GLY A 249 -29.78 11.09 -15.86
C GLY A 249 -28.93 12.27 -16.35
N PRO A 250 -29.14 12.72 -17.61
CA PRO A 250 -28.52 13.93 -18.12
C PRO A 250 -28.86 15.15 -17.25
N ALA A 251 -27.84 15.93 -16.89
CA ALA A 251 -28.02 17.10 -16.05
C ALA A 251 -28.87 18.18 -16.77
N PRO A 252 -29.89 18.74 -16.11
CA PRO A 252 -30.64 19.86 -16.68
C PRO A 252 -29.77 21.13 -16.75
N PRO A 253 -30.16 22.13 -17.57
CA PRO A 253 -29.50 23.43 -17.59
C PRO A 253 -29.48 24.07 -16.20
N CYS A 254 -28.30 24.47 -15.73
CA CYS A 254 -28.13 25.10 -14.43
C CYS A 254 -26.92 26.05 -14.45
N THR A 255 -27.05 27.18 -13.76
CA THR A 255 -26.03 28.26 -13.72
C THR A 255 -25.51 28.55 -12.32
N GLN A 256 -25.87 27.74 -11.32
CA GLN A 256 -25.41 27.92 -9.95
C GLN A 256 -23.98 27.36 -9.84
N PRO A 257 -22.96 28.19 -9.58
CA PRO A 257 -21.60 27.69 -9.44
C PRO A 257 -21.48 26.83 -8.18
N ALA A 258 -20.72 25.75 -8.28
CA ALA A 258 -20.30 24.99 -7.11
C ALA A 258 -19.20 25.74 -6.35
N THR A 259 -19.20 25.65 -5.03
CA THR A 259 -18.13 26.15 -4.15
C THR A 259 -17.30 25.01 -3.57
N THR A 260 -17.82 23.78 -3.62
CA THR A 260 -17.14 22.57 -3.17
C THR A 260 -17.26 21.49 -4.22
N VAL A 261 -16.12 20.97 -4.67
CA VAL A 261 -16.06 19.96 -5.73
C VAL A 261 -15.03 18.89 -5.40
N PHE A 262 -15.26 17.68 -5.92
CA PHE A 262 -14.24 16.65 -6.02
C PHE A 262 -13.78 16.49 -7.44
N THR A 263 -12.55 16.03 -7.60
CA THR A 263 -12.04 15.53 -8.86
C THR A 263 -11.48 14.13 -8.68
N THR A 264 -11.60 13.32 -9.73
CA THR A 264 -11.06 11.96 -9.77
C THR A 264 -10.65 11.64 -11.20
N ILE A 265 -9.84 10.61 -11.37
CA ILE A 265 -9.47 10.05 -12.67
C ILE A 265 -10.07 8.66 -12.76
N GLY A 266 -10.93 8.48 -13.76
CA GLY A 266 -11.46 7.17 -14.14
C GLY A 266 -10.63 6.54 -15.27
N HIS A 267 -10.68 5.23 -15.38
CA HIS A 267 -10.17 4.49 -16.54
C HIS A 267 -11.30 4.01 -17.43
N ASP A 268 -11.37 4.45 -18.68
CA ASP A 268 -12.36 3.98 -19.65
C ASP A 268 -11.98 2.58 -20.14
N PHE A 269 -12.67 1.55 -19.65
CA PHE A 269 -12.41 0.16 -20.02
C PHE A 269 -12.83 -0.20 -21.45
N GLU A 270 -13.64 0.64 -22.12
CA GLU A 270 -14.05 0.41 -23.51
C GLU A 270 -13.05 0.99 -24.52
N ALA A 271 -12.24 1.97 -24.08
CA ALA A 271 -11.17 2.52 -24.89
C ALA A 271 -10.04 1.49 -25.06
N ILE A 272 -9.59 1.31 -26.31
CA ILE A 272 -8.48 0.39 -26.67
C ILE A 272 -7.21 0.71 -25.86
N GLU A 273 -7.01 1.97 -25.47
CA GLU A 273 -5.83 2.46 -24.74
C GLU A 273 -6.06 2.72 -23.23
N ARG A 274 -7.23 2.34 -22.67
CA ARG A 274 -7.62 2.65 -21.27
C ARG A 274 -7.40 4.13 -20.92
N ASP A 275 -7.95 5.00 -21.76
CA ASP A 275 -7.80 6.44 -21.62
C ASP A 275 -8.24 6.90 -20.21
N ARG A 276 -7.43 7.78 -19.63
CA ARG A 276 -7.74 8.45 -18.36
C ARG A 276 -8.83 9.49 -18.61
N VAL A 277 -9.95 9.35 -17.92
CA VAL A 277 -11.07 10.29 -17.97
C VAL A 277 -11.05 11.12 -16.72
N ARG A 278 -10.78 12.43 -16.84
CA ARG A 278 -10.90 13.33 -15.70
C ARG A 278 -12.36 13.61 -15.42
N MET A 279 -12.70 13.59 -14.14
CA MET A 279 -14.05 13.83 -13.67
C MET A 279 -14.06 14.89 -12.59
N LEU A 280 -15.14 15.67 -12.58
CA LEU A 280 -15.45 16.65 -11.56
C LEU A 280 -16.86 16.38 -11.04
N VAL A 281 -16.98 16.37 -9.72
CA VAL A 281 -18.25 16.17 -9.01
C VAL A 281 -18.54 17.42 -8.19
N GLU A 282 -19.64 18.10 -8.51
CA GLU A 282 -20.12 19.25 -7.74
C GLU A 282 -20.92 18.75 -6.52
N LEU A 283 -20.53 19.14 -5.31
CA LEU A 283 -21.26 18.74 -4.09
C LEU A 283 -22.38 19.74 -3.73
N ASP A 284 -22.24 20.97 -4.21
CA ASP A 284 -23.21 22.05 -4.08
C ASP A 284 -23.49 22.70 -5.45
N GLY A 285 -24.24 23.81 -5.45
CA GLY A 285 -24.66 24.47 -6.68
C GLY A 285 -25.53 23.56 -7.55
N CYS A 286 -25.10 23.30 -8.78
CA CYS A 286 -25.83 22.46 -9.74
C CYS A 286 -25.75 20.95 -9.47
N ARG A 287 -24.81 20.51 -8.62
CA ARG A 287 -24.60 19.11 -8.24
C ARG A 287 -24.45 18.15 -9.41
N ARG A 288 -23.66 18.55 -10.41
CA ARG A 288 -23.42 17.74 -11.60
C ARG A 288 -22.18 16.89 -11.46
N VAL A 289 -22.14 15.82 -12.24
CA VAL A 289 -20.94 15.07 -12.57
C VAL A 289 -20.54 15.45 -13.99
N LEU A 290 -19.34 15.99 -14.14
CA LEU A 290 -18.72 16.37 -15.41
C LEU A 290 -17.58 15.42 -15.69
N ALA A 291 -17.41 15.00 -16.95
CA ALA A 291 -16.33 14.13 -17.38
C ALA A 291 -15.91 14.44 -18.81
N ASP A 292 -14.62 14.30 -19.12
CA ASP A 292 -14.06 14.67 -20.42
C ASP A 292 -14.69 13.86 -21.57
N GLY A 293 -15.35 14.57 -22.49
CA GLY A 293 -16.00 13.99 -23.65
C GLY A 293 -17.34 13.31 -23.37
N PHE A 294 -17.87 13.37 -22.14
CA PHE A 294 -19.14 12.76 -21.75
C PHE A 294 -20.25 13.78 -21.49
N VAL A 295 -21.50 13.33 -21.61
CA VAL A 295 -22.69 14.12 -21.28
C VAL A 295 -22.72 14.36 -19.77
N PRO A 296 -22.91 15.61 -19.29
CA PRO A 296 -23.05 15.90 -17.86
C PRO A 296 -24.18 15.12 -17.23
N LEU A 297 -23.96 14.55 -16.04
CA LEU A 297 -24.95 13.79 -15.29
C LEU A 297 -25.40 14.54 -14.03
N GLY A 298 -26.62 14.28 -13.56
CA GLY A 298 -27.12 14.82 -12.29
C GLY A 298 -28.55 15.36 -12.35
N PRO A 299 -29.01 16.07 -11.30
CA PRO A 299 -28.25 16.44 -10.10
C PRO A 299 -28.03 15.26 -9.13
N LEU A 300 -26.99 15.33 -8.32
CA LEU A 300 -26.83 14.43 -7.15
C LEU A 300 -27.92 14.71 -6.11
N THR A 301 -28.36 13.66 -5.42
CA THR A 301 -29.25 13.78 -4.26
C THR A 301 -28.51 14.37 -3.06
N ASP A 302 -29.23 15.01 -2.13
CA ASP A 302 -28.63 15.54 -0.89
C ASP A 302 -27.87 14.44 -0.13
N SER A 303 -28.52 13.30 0.10
CA SER A 303 -27.92 12.17 0.81
C SER A 303 -26.61 11.71 0.20
N LEU A 304 -26.47 11.79 -1.13
CA LEU A 304 -25.26 11.34 -1.79
C LEU A 304 -24.17 12.42 -1.76
N ALA A 305 -24.54 13.67 -2.00
CA ALA A 305 -23.61 14.78 -1.84
C ALA A 305 -23.05 14.81 -0.40
N ASP A 306 -23.90 14.53 0.59
CA ASP A 306 -23.52 14.42 1.99
C ASP A 306 -22.62 13.21 2.28
N GLN A 307 -22.87 12.03 1.68
CA GLN A 307 -21.99 10.86 1.84
C GLN A 307 -20.60 11.11 1.25
N LEU A 308 -20.56 11.72 0.06
CA LEU A 308 -19.32 12.13 -0.58
C LEU A 308 -18.61 13.19 0.29
N ALA A 309 -19.33 14.17 0.83
CA ALA A 309 -18.78 15.20 1.71
C ALA A 309 -18.35 14.67 3.11
N PHE A 310 -19.05 13.69 3.69
CA PHE A 310 -18.74 13.13 5.00
C PHE A 310 -17.46 12.30 5.01
N SER A 311 -16.97 11.92 3.83
CA SER A 311 -15.67 11.28 3.64
C SER A 311 -14.48 12.23 3.91
N MET A 312 -14.73 13.50 4.26
CA MET A 312 -13.71 14.49 4.65
C MET A 312 -13.29 14.31 6.13
N PRO A 313 -11.98 14.20 6.43
CA PRO A 313 -11.48 14.29 7.80
C PRO A 313 -11.63 15.69 8.42
#